data_AF-A0A2V9DKV2-F1
#
_entry.id   AF-A0A2V9DKV2-F1
#
_cell.length_a   1.000
_cell.length_b   1.000
_cell.length_c   1.000
_cell.angle_alpha   90.00
_cell.angle_beta   90.00
_cell.angle_gamma   90.00
#
_symmetry.space_group_name_H-M   'P 1'
#
loop_
_entity.id
_entity.type
_entity.pdbx_description
1 polymer ?
#
loop_
_entity_poly.entity_id
_entity_poly.type
_entity_poly.pdbx_seq_one_letter_code
_entity_poly.pdbx_strand_id
1 'polypeptide(L)'
;MKILVTFAVASEFAAWRRRHDFRQVAHEPFAIYVSEIAGNAVRVLLTGMGTKAATQATRWALASPADICISSGFAGALNGELRVGTILAGRVVLRAERELAVASDHQLLAVAEDAGARHVERFLTSEHLIADAAQKVALGGEADAVEMESFVILAEAARYGVRAAAIRS
;
A
#
# COMPACT_ATOMS: atom_id res chain seq x y z
N MET A 1 -12.54 0.14 -15.15
CA MET A 1 -11.66 -0.89 -14.56
C MET A 1 -12.14 -1.27 -13.17
N LYS A 2 -11.72 -2.41 -12.65
CA LYS A 2 -11.91 -2.87 -11.26
C LYS A 2 -10.62 -2.63 -10.49
N ILE A 3 -10.67 -1.72 -9.52
CA ILE A 3 -9.50 -1.28 -8.75
C ILE A 3 -9.68 -1.77 -7.32
N LEU A 4 -8.70 -2.50 -6.79
CA LEU A 4 -8.60 -2.79 -5.37
C LEU A 4 -7.61 -1.80 -4.73
N VAL A 5 -8.05 -1.03 -3.75
CA VAL A 5 -7.17 -0.19 -2.91
C VAL A 5 -7.18 -0.79 -1.51
N THR A 6 -6.02 -0.88 -0.89
CA THR A 6 -5.89 -1.41 0.48
C THR A 6 -5.42 -0.31 1.41
N PHE A 7 -5.94 -0.31 2.63
CA PHE A 7 -5.48 0.49 3.76
C PHE A 7 -5.41 -0.42 4.98
N ALA A 8 -4.44 -0.21 5.87
CA ALA A 8 -4.34 -0.98 7.11
C ALA A 8 -5.45 -0.58 8.09
N VAL A 9 -5.70 0.72 8.23
CA VAL A 9 -6.62 1.27 9.24
C VAL A 9 -7.59 2.30 8.66
N ALA A 10 -8.72 2.50 9.35
CA ALA A 10 -9.77 3.41 8.89
C ALA A 10 -9.32 4.88 8.76
N SER A 11 -8.32 5.32 9.54
CA SER A 11 -7.78 6.68 9.47
C SER A 11 -7.04 6.97 8.17
N GLU A 12 -6.38 5.98 7.57
CA GLU A 12 -5.73 6.12 6.25
C GLU A 12 -6.78 6.30 5.15
N PHE A 13 -7.89 5.57 5.26
CA PHE A 13 -9.00 5.66 4.33
C PHE A 13 -9.89 6.91 4.54
N ALA A 14 -9.85 7.55 5.70
CA ALA A 14 -10.81 8.59 6.10
C ALA A 14 -10.87 9.79 5.13
N ALA A 15 -9.73 10.18 4.54
CA ALA A 15 -9.68 11.28 3.58
C ALA A 15 -10.37 10.94 2.25
N TRP A 16 -10.27 9.69 1.80
CA TRP A 16 -10.96 9.18 0.61
C TRP A 16 -12.45 9.02 0.88
N ARG A 17 -12.81 8.42 2.03
CA ARG A 17 -14.21 8.22 2.43
C ARG A 17 -15.00 9.52 2.51
N ARG A 18 -14.36 10.65 2.86
CA ARG A 18 -15.01 11.97 2.90
C ARG A 18 -15.22 12.60 1.52
N ARG A 19 -14.44 12.21 0.51
CA ARG A 19 -14.45 12.82 -0.82
C ARG A 19 -15.30 12.07 -1.85
N HIS A 20 -15.64 10.82 -1.57
CA HIS A 20 -16.37 9.95 -2.48
C HIS A 20 -17.44 9.15 -1.73
N ASP A 21 -18.49 8.75 -2.44
CA ASP A 21 -19.65 8.05 -1.89
C ASP A 21 -19.37 6.55 -1.67
N PHE A 22 -18.48 6.26 -0.74
CA PHE A 22 -18.15 4.90 -0.35
C PHE A 22 -19.26 4.27 0.49
N ARG A 23 -19.83 3.16 0.00
CA ARG A 23 -20.74 2.30 0.77
C ARG A 23 -20.00 1.07 1.27
N GLN A 24 -20.21 0.71 2.53
CA GLN A 24 -19.70 -0.55 3.05
C GLN A 24 -20.58 -1.71 2.54
N VAL A 25 -19.96 -2.76 2.01
CA VAL A 25 -20.65 -3.93 1.45
C VAL A 25 -20.28 -5.24 2.12
N ALA A 26 -19.19 -5.25 2.90
CA ALA A 26 -18.81 -6.36 3.75
C ALA A 26 -18.29 -5.85 5.09
N HIS A 27 -18.59 -6.58 6.15
CA HIS A 27 -18.09 -6.35 7.51
C HIS A 27 -17.11 -7.45 7.92
N GLU A 28 -17.44 -8.71 7.60
CA GLU A 28 -16.66 -9.90 7.96
C GLU A 28 -16.35 -10.73 6.70
N PRO A 29 -15.19 -11.44 6.64
CA PRO A 29 -14.09 -11.40 7.62
C PRO A 29 -13.27 -10.09 7.57
N PHE A 30 -13.44 -9.28 6.52
CA PHE A 30 -12.77 -7.98 6.38
C PHE A 30 -13.72 -6.93 5.82
N ALA A 31 -13.53 -5.68 6.24
CA ALA A 31 -14.36 -4.58 5.77
C ALA A 31 -14.02 -4.21 4.32
N ILE A 32 -15.05 -4.25 3.45
CA ILE A 32 -14.97 -3.76 2.07
C ILE A 32 -15.92 -2.60 1.88
N TYR A 33 -15.39 -1.53 1.29
CA TYR A 33 -16.14 -0.39 0.82
C TYR A 33 -16.07 -0.33 -0.69
N VAL A 34 -17.13 0.15 -1.34
CA VAL A 34 -17.14 0.32 -2.79
C VAL A 34 -17.64 1.71 -3.16
N SER A 35 -17.09 2.25 -4.23
CA SER A 35 -17.54 3.47 -4.90
C SER A 35 -17.27 3.34 -6.39
N GLU A 36 -17.94 4.18 -7.19
CA GLU A 36 -17.49 4.47 -8.54
C GLU A 36 -16.71 5.79 -8.52
N ILE A 37 -15.53 5.83 -9.16
CA ILE A 37 -14.72 7.05 -9.27
C ILE A 37 -14.29 7.18 -10.74
N ALA A 38 -14.72 8.25 -11.40
CA ALA A 38 -14.45 8.51 -12.81
C ALA A 38 -14.73 7.29 -13.73
N GLY A 39 -15.88 6.62 -13.53
CA GLY A 39 -16.28 5.43 -14.30
C GLY A 39 -15.53 4.13 -13.94
N ASN A 40 -14.72 4.12 -12.86
CA ASN A 40 -14.03 2.93 -12.38
C ASN A 40 -14.66 2.39 -11.10
N ALA A 41 -14.85 1.08 -11.05
CA ALA A 41 -15.31 0.39 -9.85
C ALA A 41 -14.15 0.26 -8.86
N VAL A 42 -14.20 1.03 -7.77
CA VAL A 42 -13.17 1.05 -6.73
C VAL A 42 -13.67 0.30 -5.51
N ARG A 43 -12.90 -0.71 -5.10
CA ARG A 43 -13.10 -1.42 -3.84
C ARG A 43 -11.97 -1.06 -2.89
N VAL A 44 -12.31 -0.61 -1.70
CA VAL A 44 -11.37 -0.35 -0.61
C VAL A 44 -11.48 -1.48 0.40
N LEU A 45 -10.33 -2.12 0.69
CA LEU A 45 -10.18 -3.13 1.73
C LEU A 45 -9.46 -2.55 2.93
N LEU A 46 -10.02 -2.74 4.12
CA LEU A 46 -9.30 -2.55 5.37
C LEU A 46 -8.61 -3.85 5.78
N THR A 47 -7.29 -3.88 5.74
CA THR A 47 -6.51 -5.11 5.93
C THR A 47 -6.23 -5.45 7.40
N GLY A 48 -6.26 -4.44 8.28
CA GLY A 48 -5.57 -4.50 9.56
C GLY A 48 -4.06 -4.27 9.40
N MET A 49 -3.38 -4.02 10.51
CA MET A 49 -1.94 -3.72 10.55
C MET A 49 -1.08 -4.99 10.49
N GLY A 50 0.04 -4.90 9.79
CA GLY A 50 1.07 -5.92 9.74
C GLY A 50 0.84 -7.02 8.70
N THR A 51 1.93 -7.72 8.40
CA THR A 51 2.04 -8.65 7.27
C THR A 51 1.03 -9.80 7.33
N LYS A 52 0.76 -10.36 8.51
CA LYS A 52 -0.18 -11.49 8.67
C LYS A 52 -1.62 -11.11 8.35
N ALA A 53 -2.07 -9.94 8.82
CA ALA A 53 -3.42 -9.45 8.57
C ALA A 53 -3.57 -9.05 7.09
N ALA A 54 -2.61 -8.29 6.57
CA ALA A 54 -2.54 -7.89 5.17
C ALA A 54 -2.54 -9.06 4.18
N THR A 55 -1.78 -10.13 4.47
CA THR A 55 -1.78 -11.33 3.62
C THR A 55 -3.16 -11.98 3.53
N GLN A 56 -3.82 -12.19 4.68
CA GLN A 56 -5.12 -12.85 4.73
C GLN A 56 -6.20 -12.00 4.06
N ALA A 57 -6.23 -10.70 4.37
CA ALA A 57 -7.20 -9.76 3.84
C ALA A 57 -7.07 -9.61 2.32
N THR A 58 -5.85 -9.39 1.83
CA THR A 58 -5.61 -9.21 0.39
C THR A 58 -5.93 -10.48 -0.39
N ARG A 59 -5.55 -11.66 0.10
CA ARG A 59 -5.92 -12.94 -0.51
C ARG A 59 -7.44 -13.11 -0.61
N TRP A 60 -8.14 -12.82 0.48
CA TRP A 60 -9.60 -12.91 0.51
C TRP A 60 -10.26 -11.95 -0.49
N ALA A 61 -9.78 -10.70 -0.56
CA ALA A 61 -10.34 -9.71 -1.48
C ALA A 61 -10.04 -10.01 -2.97
N LEU A 62 -8.85 -10.54 -3.26
CA LEU A 62 -8.41 -10.92 -4.61
C LEU A 62 -9.06 -12.21 -5.13
N ALA A 63 -9.73 -12.99 -4.27
CA ALA A 63 -10.63 -14.05 -4.74
C ALA A 63 -11.75 -13.50 -5.63
N SER A 64 -12.06 -12.21 -5.53
CA SER A 64 -12.92 -11.49 -6.47
C SER A 64 -12.06 -10.64 -7.43
N PRO A 65 -12.30 -10.71 -8.76
CA PRO A 65 -11.42 -10.11 -9.76
C PRO A 65 -11.11 -8.61 -9.56
N ALA A 66 -9.85 -8.24 -9.80
CA ALA A 66 -9.36 -6.86 -9.88
C ALA A 66 -8.40 -6.75 -11.07
N ASP A 67 -8.43 -5.61 -11.77
CA ASP A 67 -7.48 -5.32 -12.85
C ASP A 67 -6.16 -4.79 -12.29
N ILE A 68 -6.23 -4.04 -11.18
CA ILE A 68 -5.10 -3.46 -10.47
C ILE A 68 -5.30 -3.48 -8.95
N CYS A 69 -4.20 -3.50 -8.20
CA CYS A 69 -4.16 -3.39 -6.74
C CYS A 69 -3.23 -2.26 -6.28
N ILE A 70 -3.72 -1.36 -5.41
CA ILE A 70 -2.91 -0.29 -4.84
C ILE A 70 -2.76 -0.55 -3.34
N SER A 71 -1.51 -0.76 -2.90
CA SER A 71 -1.16 -0.77 -1.48
C SER A 71 -1.01 0.65 -1.00
N SER A 72 -1.88 1.10 -0.08
CA SER A 72 -1.85 2.47 0.41
C SER A 72 -1.95 2.58 1.92
N GLY A 73 -1.47 3.71 2.45
CA GLY A 73 -1.43 3.99 3.87
C GLY A 73 -0.25 4.89 4.23
N PHE A 74 0.09 4.93 5.51
CA PHE A 74 1.19 5.74 6.00
C PHE A 74 2.53 5.00 5.88
N ALA A 75 3.62 5.77 5.82
CA ALA A 75 4.98 5.26 5.98
C ALA A 75 5.84 6.18 6.85
N GLY A 76 6.85 5.62 7.50
CA GLY A 76 7.90 6.38 8.17
C GLY A 76 9.03 6.71 7.20
N ALA A 77 9.35 7.99 7.03
CA ALA A 77 10.52 8.40 6.28
C ALA A 77 11.82 7.90 6.94
N LEU A 78 12.71 7.34 6.12
CA LEU A 78 14.08 6.98 6.48
C LEU A 78 15.10 7.91 5.79
N ASN A 79 14.74 8.44 4.62
CA ASN A 79 15.49 9.49 3.95
C ASN A 79 15.13 10.88 4.53
N GLY A 80 16.14 11.62 5.00
CA GLY A 80 15.97 12.93 5.64
C GLY A 80 15.43 14.05 4.74
N GLU A 81 15.39 13.84 3.42
CA GLU A 81 14.78 14.79 2.48
C GLU A 81 13.25 14.63 2.35
N LEU A 82 12.69 13.54 2.88
CA LEU A 82 11.26 13.29 2.83
C LEU A 82 10.55 14.06 3.96
N ARG A 83 9.43 14.69 3.60
CA ARG A 83 8.63 15.53 4.52
C ARG A 83 7.29 14.86 4.76
N VAL A 84 6.76 15.00 5.97
CA VAL A 84 5.41 14.52 6.32
C VAL A 84 4.38 15.02 5.31
N GLY A 85 3.54 14.10 4.82
CA GLY A 85 2.49 14.39 3.83
C GLY A 85 2.97 14.35 2.39
N THR A 86 4.24 14.04 2.13
CA THR A 86 4.73 13.74 0.79
C THR A 86 4.15 12.40 0.33
N ILE A 87 3.44 12.39 -0.78
CA ILE A 87 2.98 11.11 -1.38
C ILE A 87 4.17 10.45 -2.07
N LEU A 88 4.42 9.19 -1.76
CA LEU A 88 5.54 8.39 -2.23
C LEU A 88 5.03 7.26 -3.12
N ALA A 89 5.67 7.04 -4.25
CA ALA A 89 5.45 5.88 -5.10
C ALA A 89 6.72 5.02 -5.08
N GLY A 90 6.63 3.82 -4.50
CA GLY A 90 7.78 2.95 -4.30
C GLY A 90 8.01 2.00 -5.47
N ARG A 91 9.20 2.05 -6.09
CA ARG A 91 9.56 1.14 -7.19
C ARG A 91 9.71 -0.30 -6.73
N VAL A 92 10.46 -0.51 -5.64
CA VAL A 92 10.70 -1.83 -5.05
C VAL A 92 10.29 -1.80 -3.58
N VAL A 93 9.65 -2.88 -3.13
CA VAL A 93 9.35 -3.11 -1.72
C VAL A 93 10.16 -4.30 -1.23
N LEU A 94 11.00 -4.06 -0.24
CA LEU A 94 11.82 -5.06 0.44
C LEU A 94 11.04 -5.64 1.62
N ARG A 95 11.30 -6.90 1.95
CA ARG A 95 10.90 -7.46 3.25
C ARG A 95 12.08 -7.37 4.22
N ALA A 96 11.88 -6.77 5.38
CA ALA A 96 12.93 -6.76 6.41
C ALA A 96 13.34 -8.20 6.78
N GLU A 97 14.62 -8.39 7.09
CA GLU A 97 15.22 -9.65 7.57
C GLU A 97 15.19 -10.83 6.59
N ARG A 98 14.59 -10.66 5.40
CA ARG A 98 14.44 -11.70 4.38
C ARG A 98 14.83 -11.04 3.08
N GLU A 99 15.96 -11.40 2.47
CA GLU A 99 16.47 -10.84 1.20
C GLU A 99 15.49 -11.07 0.01
N LEU A 100 14.32 -10.46 0.09
CA LEU A 100 13.18 -10.63 -0.78
C LEU A 100 12.68 -9.26 -1.18
N ALA A 101 12.35 -9.13 -2.46
CA ALA A 101 11.87 -7.90 -3.04
C ALA A 101 10.67 -8.19 -3.96
N VAL A 102 9.73 -7.26 -4.01
CA VAL A 102 8.65 -7.23 -5.00
C VAL A 102 8.59 -5.84 -5.61
N ALA A 103 8.45 -5.77 -6.93
CA ALA A 103 8.39 -4.49 -7.65
C ALA A 103 6.94 -4.05 -7.84
N SER A 104 6.72 -2.74 -7.78
CA SER A 104 5.51 -2.13 -8.33
C SER A 104 5.50 -2.28 -9.86
N ASP A 105 4.31 -2.36 -10.44
CA ASP A 105 4.11 -2.29 -11.88
C ASP A 105 4.58 -0.93 -12.41
N HIS A 106 5.42 -0.95 -13.44
CA HIS A 106 6.07 0.25 -13.97
C HIS A 106 5.07 1.26 -14.55
N GLN A 107 3.97 0.80 -15.17
CA GLN A 107 2.97 1.73 -15.71
C GLN A 107 2.17 2.38 -14.59
N LEU A 108 1.83 1.63 -13.53
CA LEU A 108 1.16 2.20 -12.36
C LEU A 108 2.06 3.18 -11.60
N LEU A 109 3.36 2.91 -11.55
CA LEU A 109 4.35 3.81 -10.97
C LEU A 109 4.41 5.15 -11.72
N ALA A 110 4.53 5.09 -13.06
CA ALA A 110 4.53 6.29 -13.91
C ALA A 110 3.24 7.11 -13.75
N VAL A 111 2.07 6.45 -13.70
CA VAL A 111 0.79 7.14 -13.47
C VAL A 111 0.75 7.82 -12.10
N ALA A 112 1.34 7.22 -11.06
CA ALA A 112 1.41 7.85 -9.75
C ALA A 112 2.34 9.07 -9.74
N GLU A 113 3.47 8.99 -10.44
CA GLU A 113 4.40 10.12 -10.61
C GLU A 113 3.76 11.28 -11.38
N ASP A 114 3.07 10.99 -12.50
CA ASP A 114 2.32 11.98 -13.26
C ASP A 114 1.20 12.64 -12.43
N ALA A 115 0.65 11.91 -11.46
CA ALA A 115 -0.32 12.42 -10.50
C ALA A 115 0.31 13.21 -9.32
N GLY A 116 1.63 13.35 -9.30
CA GLY A 116 2.38 14.15 -8.33
C GLY A 116 2.98 13.37 -7.15
N ALA A 117 2.97 12.03 -7.18
CA ALA A 117 3.70 11.25 -6.18
C ALA A 117 5.21 11.36 -6.42
N ARG A 118 5.99 11.53 -5.35
CA ARG A 118 7.45 11.47 -5.40
C ARG A 118 7.88 10.01 -5.57
N HIS A 119 8.61 9.73 -6.64
CA HIS A 119 9.27 8.43 -6.80
C HIS A 119 10.26 8.20 -5.65
N VAL A 120 10.24 6.99 -5.10
CA VAL A 120 11.30 6.48 -4.23
C VAL A 120 11.72 5.08 -4.66
N GLU A 121 13.00 4.78 -4.49
CA GLU A 121 13.57 3.54 -5.00
C GLU A 121 13.10 2.35 -4.18
N ARG A 122 13.08 2.49 -2.85
CA ARG A 122 12.84 1.36 -1.94
C ARG A 122 11.92 1.73 -0.79
N PHE A 123 10.86 0.95 -0.65
CA PHE A 123 10.19 0.77 0.63
C PHE A 123 10.74 -0.45 1.36
N LEU A 124 10.68 -0.43 2.68
CA LEU A 124 10.94 -1.57 3.54
C LEU A 124 9.68 -1.95 4.31
N THR A 125 9.19 -3.17 4.13
CA THR A 125 8.13 -3.74 4.97
C THR A 125 8.75 -4.38 6.21
N SER A 126 8.47 -3.80 7.38
CA SER A 126 8.85 -4.31 8.70
C SER A 126 7.69 -5.09 9.34
N GLU A 127 8.00 -6.04 10.23
CA GLU A 127 6.97 -6.73 11.04
C GLU A 127 6.50 -5.87 12.23
N HIS A 128 7.26 -4.84 12.57
CA HIS A 128 7.00 -3.95 13.71
C HIS A 128 7.15 -2.48 13.33
N LEU A 129 6.44 -1.61 14.06
CA LEU A 129 6.56 -0.17 13.93
C LEU A 129 7.97 0.29 14.31
N ILE A 130 8.65 0.97 13.39
CA ILE A 130 9.95 1.61 13.65
C ILE A 130 9.72 3.04 14.15
N ALA A 131 9.70 3.20 15.47
CA ALA A 131 9.49 4.49 16.13
C ALA A 131 10.80 5.17 16.54
N ASP A 132 11.85 4.39 16.82
CA ASP A 132 13.12 4.91 17.35
C ASP A 132 13.97 5.58 16.26
N ALA A 133 14.61 6.70 16.63
CA ALA A 133 15.41 7.48 15.70
C ALA A 133 16.69 6.75 15.27
N ALA A 134 17.35 6.03 16.18
CA ALA A 134 18.56 5.28 15.85
C ALA A 134 18.25 4.11 14.91
N GLN A 135 17.12 3.42 15.12
CA GLN A 135 16.62 2.41 14.18
C GLN A 135 16.35 3.00 12.78
N LYS A 136 15.74 4.18 12.68
CA LYS A 136 15.51 4.85 11.39
C LYS A 136 16.81 5.21 10.69
N VAL A 137 17.79 5.72 11.43
CA VAL A 137 19.11 6.04 10.87
C VAL A 137 19.80 4.78 10.34
N ALA A 138 19.74 3.67 11.07
CA ALA A 138 20.32 2.40 10.64
C ALA A 138 19.69 1.90 9.33
N LEU A 139 18.37 2.03 9.18
CA LEU A 139 17.64 1.59 7.98
C LEU A 139 17.73 2.56 6.81
N GLY A 140 18.17 3.81 7.02
CA GLY A 140 18.26 4.83 5.97
C GLY A 140 19.25 4.50 4.85
N GLY A 141 20.19 3.58 5.09
CA GLY A 141 21.07 3.04 4.04
C GLY A 141 20.40 1.98 3.16
N GLU A 142 19.28 1.41 3.60
CA GLU A 142 18.62 0.27 2.95
C GLU A 142 17.39 0.70 2.14
N ALA A 143 16.62 1.65 2.65
CA ALA A 143 15.36 2.08 2.05
C ALA A 143 15.05 3.57 2.29
N ASP A 144 14.16 4.13 1.46
CA ASP A 144 13.73 5.53 1.56
C ASP A 144 12.64 5.72 2.62
N ALA A 145 11.77 4.72 2.78
CA ALA A 145 10.71 4.71 3.79
C ALA A 145 10.40 3.29 4.29
N VAL A 146 9.83 3.20 5.50
CA VAL A 146 9.44 1.95 6.16
C VAL A 146 7.95 1.93 6.45
N GLU A 147 7.32 0.77 6.23
CA GLU A 147 5.90 0.51 6.48
C GLU A 147 5.70 -0.97 6.86
N MET A 148 4.48 -1.48 6.91
CA MET A 148 4.19 -2.79 7.55
C MET A 148 3.39 -3.79 6.69
N GLU A 149 3.01 -3.46 5.45
CA GLU A 149 2.11 -4.30 4.64
C GLU A 149 2.46 -4.45 3.15
N SER A 150 3.13 -3.49 2.53
CA SER A 150 3.19 -3.36 1.08
C SER A 150 3.82 -4.57 0.40
N PHE A 151 4.88 -5.16 0.98
CA PHE A 151 5.53 -6.35 0.43
C PHE A 151 4.53 -7.48 0.25
N VAL A 152 3.75 -7.80 1.30
CA VAL A 152 2.82 -8.94 1.24
C VAL A 152 1.62 -8.64 0.35
N ILE A 153 1.16 -7.39 0.29
CA ILE A 153 0.05 -7.00 -0.58
C ILE A 153 0.45 -7.16 -2.05
N LEU A 154 1.62 -6.64 -2.44
CA LEU A 154 2.12 -6.76 -3.81
C LEU A 154 2.44 -8.23 -4.15
N ALA A 155 3.02 -8.99 -3.22
CA ALA A 155 3.30 -10.40 -3.44
C ALA A 155 2.03 -11.26 -3.61
N GLU A 156 0.95 -10.99 -2.87
CA GLU A 156 -0.33 -11.66 -3.10
C GLU A 156 -0.96 -11.18 -4.42
N ALA A 157 -0.93 -9.89 -4.75
CA ALA A 157 -1.42 -9.40 -6.05
C ALA A 157 -0.73 -10.09 -7.24
N ALA A 158 0.59 -10.24 -7.19
CA ALA A 158 1.38 -10.95 -8.19
C ALA A 158 0.96 -12.44 -8.31
N ARG A 159 0.68 -13.13 -7.20
CA ARG A 159 0.18 -14.52 -7.21
C ARG A 159 -1.18 -14.67 -7.91
N TYR A 160 -2.01 -13.63 -7.87
CA TYR A 160 -3.30 -13.58 -8.56
C TYR A 160 -3.20 -13.01 -9.99
N GLY A 161 -1.99 -12.71 -10.48
CA GLY A 161 -1.79 -12.09 -11.78
C GLY A 161 -2.29 -10.65 -11.89
N VAL A 162 -2.45 -9.96 -10.74
CA VAL A 162 -2.95 -8.57 -10.67
C VAL A 162 -1.77 -7.61 -10.59
N ARG A 163 -1.74 -6.62 -11.49
CA ARG A 163 -0.74 -5.54 -11.46
C ARG A 163 -0.90 -4.71 -10.20
N ALA A 164 0.18 -4.37 -9.52
CA ALA A 164 0.09 -3.66 -8.26
C ALA A 164 1.15 -2.58 -8.08
N ALA A 165 0.84 -1.56 -7.28
CA ALA A 165 1.79 -0.52 -6.89
C ALA A 165 1.65 -0.17 -5.41
N ALA A 166 2.77 0.20 -4.79
CA ALA A 166 2.81 0.69 -3.41
C ALA A 166 2.89 2.22 -3.37
N ILE A 167 1.89 2.85 -2.76
CA ILE A 167 1.73 4.31 -2.64
C ILE A 167 1.54 4.70 -1.18
N ARG A 168 2.47 5.42 -0.59
CA ARG A 168 2.44 5.79 0.83
C ARG A 168 2.44 7.30 1.03
N SER A 169 2.05 7.79 2.21
CA SER A 169 2.12 9.22 2.59
C SER A 169 2.81 9.44 3.92
#